data_AF-A0A8J1ZGS2-F1
#
_entry.id   AF-A0A8J1ZGS2-F1
#
_cell.length_a   1.000
_cell.length_b   1.000
_cell.length_c   1.000
_cell.angle_alpha   90.00
_cell.angle_beta   90.00
_cell.angle_gamma   90.00
#
_symmetry.space_group_name_H-M   'P 1'
#
loop_
_entity.id
_entity.type
_entity.pdbx_description
1 polymer ?
#
loop_
_entity_poly.entity_id
_entity_poly.type
_entity_poly.pdbx_seq_one_letter_code
_entity_poly.pdbx_strand_id
1 'polypeptide(L)'
;MTTTSIGTSIKRRTTSLSPDREIIYTTCKRQKMSDPVDLLASLKYENDDGVFQYESHEALPDTRRNLYARLKPDPFAGGDPIYSVTAKGEDGTIREFFVLCRPGAGADPEILTHECGITAMDVCPSELVEYQFEKPCDEWNVSVSSKDGIDMYLQSKFGAWHKQLHNPTCEAEFRRMLQNGLVTTMYDRMLFKTPDALKEKYEVVDERNGKTLHLPHPVAALRIWDPAAKTYTPIDPRLPGAPPAGEEEKYWTELLDAFRKERGEEYINSMFTS
;
A
#
# COMPACT_ATOMS: atom_id res chain seq x y z
N MET A 1 2.63 -27.62 44.70
CA MET A 1 3.19 -27.56 43.34
C MET A 1 2.60 -26.32 42.70
N THR A 2 3.41 -25.28 42.57
CA THR A 2 2.95 -23.94 42.17
C THR A 2 3.66 -23.62 40.85
N THR A 3 2.92 -23.64 39.76
CA THR A 3 3.41 -23.32 38.42
C THR A 3 3.24 -21.83 38.19
N THR A 4 4.35 -21.10 38.11
CA THR A 4 4.37 -19.67 37.81
C THR A 4 4.48 -19.48 36.30
N SER A 5 3.43 -18.95 35.68
CA SER A 5 3.41 -18.51 34.29
C SER A 5 3.99 -17.09 34.20
N ILE A 6 4.99 -16.89 33.35
CA ILE A 6 5.58 -15.57 33.06
C ILE A 6 5.00 -15.10 31.72
N GLY A 7 4.09 -14.13 31.79
CA GLY A 7 3.60 -13.41 30.61
C GLY A 7 4.52 -12.23 30.30
N THR A 8 5.11 -12.20 29.11
CA THR A 8 5.92 -11.08 28.64
C THR A 8 5.01 -10.04 27.97
N SER A 9 4.98 -8.83 28.53
CA SER A 9 4.19 -7.69 28.03
C SER A 9 5.01 -6.90 27.00
N ILE A 10 4.47 -6.75 25.79
CA ILE A 10 5.06 -5.95 24.70
C ILE A 10 4.79 -4.46 24.97
N LYS A 11 5.86 -3.66 25.10
CA LYS A 11 5.78 -2.19 25.18
C LYS A 11 6.06 -1.56 23.82
N ARG A 12 5.07 -0.84 23.27
CA ARG A 12 5.26 0.05 22.10
C ARG A 12 6.06 1.30 22.50
N ARG A 13 7.10 1.64 21.74
CA ARG A 13 7.92 2.84 21.94
C ARG A 13 7.84 3.73 20.70
N THR A 14 7.39 4.97 20.89
CA THR A 14 7.37 6.02 19.88
C THR A 14 8.74 6.70 19.83
N THR A 15 9.40 6.72 18.67
CA THR A 15 10.69 7.38 18.46
C THR A 15 10.51 8.68 17.67
N SER A 16 10.98 9.80 18.22
CA SER A 16 11.09 11.09 17.55
C SER A 16 12.45 11.17 16.84
N LEU A 17 12.44 11.51 15.54
CA LEU A 17 13.63 11.61 14.69
C LEU A 17 14.28 13.00 14.79
N SER A 18 15.60 13.04 14.94
CA SER A 18 16.47 14.20 14.70
C SER A 18 17.40 13.87 13.53
N PRO A 19 17.61 14.79 12.57
CA PRO A 19 18.54 14.58 11.46
C PRO A 19 19.95 15.04 11.86
N ASP A 20 20.97 14.51 11.16
CA ASP A 20 22.41 14.85 11.20
C ASP A 20 23.31 13.94 12.05
N ARG A 21 23.66 12.76 11.49
CA ARG A 21 24.95 12.08 11.76
C ARG A 21 25.45 11.32 10.52
N GLU A 22 26.72 11.54 10.18
CA GLU A 22 27.49 10.73 9.23
C GLU A 22 27.53 9.26 9.65
N ILE A 23 27.26 8.35 8.70
CA ILE A 23 27.30 6.90 8.90
C ILE A 23 28.71 6.40 8.54
N ILE A 24 29.53 6.12 9.56
CA ILE A 24 30.80 5.40 9.43
C ILE A 24 30.48 3.90 9.46
N TYR A 25 30.61 3.20 8.32
CA TYR A 25 30.46 1.75 8.26
C TYR A 25 31.69 1.07 8.88
N THR A 26 31.61 0.75 10.16
CA THR A 26 32.59 -0.12 10.82
C THR A 26 32.15 -1.56 10.56
N THR A 27 32.94 -2.33 9.81
CA THR A 27 32.71 -3.77 9.60
C THR A 27 32.83 -4.52 10.93
N CYS A 28 31.70 -4.68 11.62
CA CYS A 28 31.60 -5.43 12.85
C CYS A 28 31.71 -6.93 12.53
N LYS A 29 32.66 -7.63 13.16
CA LYS A 29 32.79 -9.09 13.06
C LYS A 29 31.48 -9.72 13.57
N ARG A 30 30.65 -10.25 12.65
CA ARG A 30 29.42 -10.99 12.97
C ARG A 30 29.74 -12.11 13.96
N GLN A 31 29.28 -11.99 15.20
CA GLN A 31 29.19 -13.15 16.09
C GLN A 31 28.25 -14.17 15.42
N LYS A 32 28.63 -15.45 15.38
CA LYS A 32 27.74 -16.53 14.94
C LYS A 32 26.51 -16.52 15.85
N MET A 33 25.38 -16.03 15.34
CA MET A 33 24.09 -16.29 15.95
C MET A 33 23.92 -17.81 16.06
N SER A 34 23.30 -18.28 17.15
CA SER A 34 22.66 -19.59 17.19
C SER A 34 21.80 -19.77 15.94
N ASP A 35 21.65 -21.02 15.47
CA ASP A 35 20.89 -21.33 14.26
C ASP A 35 19.53 -20.60 14.27
N PRO A 36 19.25 -19.69 13.32
CA PRO A 36 17.99 -18.95 13.29
C PRO A 36 16.77 -19.87 13.20
N VAL A 37 16.95 -21.11 12.74
CA VAL A 37 15.88 -22.12 12.63
C VAL A 37 15.14 -22.32 13.95
N ASP A 38 15.83 -22.67 15.03
CA ASP A 38 15.19 -23.00 16.31
C ASP A 38 14.45 -21.78 16.89
N LEU A 39 15.04 -20.61 16.72
CA LEU A 39 14.46 -19.35 17.17
C LEU A 39 13.16 -19.04 16.42
N LEU A 40 13.19 -19.05 15.08
CA LEU A 40 12.02 -18.76 14.24
C LEU A 40 10.92 -19.81 14.44
N ALA A 41 11.26 -21.11 14.47
CA ALA A 41 10.29 -22.18 14.68
C ALA A 41 9.60 -22.13 16.05
N SER A 42 10.21 -21.48 17.04
CA SER A 42 9.63 -21.30 18.38
C SER A 42 8.66 -20.11 18.50
N LEU A 43 8.61 -19.22 17.50
CA LEU A 43 7.73 -18.07 17.51
C LEU A 43 6.27 -18.49 17.29
N LYS A 44 5.35 -17.71 17.87
CA LYS A 44 3.93 -17.83 17.62
C LYS A 44 3.53 -16.89 16.48
N TYR A 45 3.12 -17.46 15.37
CA TYR A 45 2.63 -16.72 14.21
C TYR A 45 1.11 -16.61 14.31
N GLU A 46 0.57 -15.41 14.51
CA GLU A 46 -0.88 -15.19 14.61
C GLU A 46 -1.28 -13.82 14.08
N ASN A 47 -2.50 -13.73 13.59
CA ASN A 47 -3.18 -12.49 13.19
C ASN A 47 -4.69 -12.63 13.43
N ASP A 48 -5.49 -11.69 12.90
CA ASP A 48 -6.95 -11.72 13.03
C ASP A 48 -7.61 -12.96 12.39
N ASP A 49 -6.94 -13.64 11.46
CA ASP A 49 -7.43 -14.86 10.79
C ASP A 49 -7.11 -16.15 11.56
N GLY A 50 -6.24 -16.08 12.58
CA GLY A 50 -5.96 -17.20 13.47
C GLY A 50 -4.47 -17.43 13.74
N VAL A 51 -4.16 -18.67 14.14
CA VAL A 51 -2.79 -19.11 14.49
C VAL A 51 -2.22 -19.95 13.36
N PHE A 52 -0.96 -19.71 13.02
CA PHE A 52 -0.22 -20.35 11.94
C PHE A 52 0.96 -21.14 12.51
N GLN A 53 1.15 -22.35 11.99
CA GLN A 53 2.29 -23.19 12.31
C GLN A 53 3.45 -22.88 11.37
N TYR A 54 4.63 -22.67 11.93
CA TYR A 54 5.87 -22.53 11.17
C TYR A 54 6.08 -23.71 10.20
N GLU A 55 6.42 -23.42 8.94
CA GLU A 55 6.81 -24.43 7.95
C GLU A 55 8.26 -24.26 7.49
N SER A 56 8.63 -23.06 7.07
CA SER A 56 9.98 -22.79 6.55
C SER A 56 10.32 -21.30 6.65
N HIS A 57 11.60 -20.97 6.45
CA HIS A 57 12.02 -19.58 6.31
C HIS A 57 13.16 -19.45 5.29
N GLU A 58 13.35 -18.22 4.83
CA GLU A 58 14.49 -17.79 4.05
C GLU A 58 14.87 -16.36 4.41
N ALA A 59 16.11 -15.96 4.13
CA ALA A 59 16.48 -14.56 4.26
C ALA A 59 15.66 -13.73 3.26
N LEU A 60 15.09 -12.61 3.70
CA LEU A 60 14.31 -11.75 2.83
C LEU A 60 15.22 -11.22 1.70
N PRO A 61 14.89 -11.46 0.41
CA PRO A 61 15.71 -11.00 -0.70
C PRO A 61 15.88 -9.48 -0.70
N ASP A 62 17.09 -9.00 -1.05
CA ASP A 62 17.41 -7.56 -1.07
C ASP A 62 16.45 -6.75 -1.94
N THR A 63 15.95 -7.32 -3.04
CA THR A 63 14.96 -6.67 -3.91
C THR A 63 13.66 -6.34 -3.18
N ARG A 64 13.11 -7.30 -2.40
CA ARG A 64 11.91 -7.08 -1.58
C ARG A 64 12.23 -6.19 -0.38
N ARG A 65 13.38 -6.40 0.27
CA ARG A 65 13.82 -5.56 1.40
C ARG A 65 13.88 -4.08 1.02
N ASN A 66 14.52 -3.76 -0.12
CA ASN A 66 14.65 -2.39 -0.63
C ASN A 66 13.28 -1.79 -0.99
N LEU A 67 12.37 -2.61 -1.50
CA LEU A 67 11.02 -2.20 -1.83
C LEU A 67 10.23 -1.81 -0.57
N TYR A 68 10.24 -2.63 0.49
CA TYR A 68 9.55 -2.33 1.75
C TYR A 68 10.22 -1.20 2.55
N ALA A 69 11.53 -0.97 2.40
CA ALA A 69 12.23 0.15 3.01
C ALA A 69 11.70 1.52 2.56
N ARG A 70 11.11 1.61 1.37
CA ARG A 70 10.47 2.84 0.86
C ARG A 70 9.16 3.17 1.60
N LEU A 71 8.45 2.14 2.09
CA LEU A 71 7.22 2.31 2.85
C LEU A 71 7.51 2.81 4.26
N LYS A 72 8.45 2.14 4.94
CA LYS A 72 8.89 2.44 6.30
C LYS A 72 10.38 2.09 6.43
N PRO A 73 11.29 3.09 6.45
CA PRO A 73 12.73 2.84 6.49
C PRO A 73 13.17 1.98 7.67
N ASP A 74 12.60 2.15 8.85
CA ASP A 74 12.84 1.26 10.00
C ASP A 74 11.70 0.21 10.07
N PRO A 75 11.96 -1.10 9.96
CA PRO A 75 13.26 -1.78 10.11
C PRO A 75 13.97 -2.23 8.83
N PHE A 76 13.40 -1.99 7.66
CA PHE A 76 13.89 -2.59 6.41
C PHE A 76 15.22 -2.00 5.90
N ALA A 77 15.51 -0.73 6.19
CA ALA A 77 16.74 -0.03 5.83
C ALA A 77 17.90 -0.30 6.81
N GLY A 78 17.65 -0.97 7.94
CA GLY A 78 18.70 -1.39 8.87
C GLY A 78 19.65 -2.42 8.26
N GLY A 79 20.78 -2.71 8.92
CA GLY A 79 21.67 -3.83 8.54
C GLY A 79 21.24 -5.19 9.13
N ASP A 80 20.16 -5.20 9.90
CA ASP A 80 19.72 -6.37 10.68
C ASP A 80 19.13 -7.46 9.76
N PRO A 81 19.34 -8.75 10.07
CA PRO A 81 18.69 -9.84 9.36
C PRO A 81 17.16 -9.75 9.41
N ILE A 82 16.51 -9.87 8.25
CA ILE A 82 15.07 -10.04 8.14
C ILE A 82 14.83 -11.37 7.41
N TYR A 83 13.96 -12.20 7.96
CA TYR A 83 13.57 -13.48 7.38
C TYR A 83 12.14 -13.40 6.88
N SER A 84 11.90 -13.95 5.70
CA SER A 84 10.57 -14.37 5.26
C SER A 84 10.30 -15.74 5.88
N VAL A 85 9.22 -15.85 6.65
CA VAL A 85 8.77 -17.10 7.27
C VAL A 85 7.45 -17.52 6.66
N THR A 86 7.43 -18.69 6.04
CA THR A 86 6.19 -19.33 5.59
C THR A 86 5.59 -20.11 6.76
N ALA A 87 4.32 -19.85 7.04
CA ALA A 87 3.55 -20.54 8.06
C ALA A 87 2.17 -20.93 7.51
N LYS A 88 1.59 -22.00 8.07
CA LYS A 88 0.36 -22.61 7.59
C LYS A 88 -0.70 -22.67 8.68
N GLY A 89 -1.91 -22.22 8.35
CA GLY A 89 -3.08 -22.28 9.21
C GLY A 89 -3.69 -23.68 9.25
N GLU A 90 -4.57 -23.92 10.22
CA GLU A 90 -5.28 -25.21 10.37
C GLU A 90 -6.16 -25.54 9.15
N ASP A 91 -6.68 -24.52 8.47
CA ASP A 91 -7.48 -24.61 7.23
C ASP A 91 -6.63 -24.87 5.97
N GLY A 92 -5.30 -24.92 6.13
CA GLY A 92 -4.35 -25.08 5.04
C GLY A 92 -3.93 -23.78 4.37
N THR A 93 -4.43 -22.62 4.81
CA THR A 93 -4.02 -21.31 4.30
C THR A 93 -2.54 -21.07 4.58
N ILE A 94 -1.79 -20.69 3.56
CA ILE A 94 -0.36 -20.38 3.66
C ILE A 94 -0.19 -18.87 3.75
N ARG A 95 0.64 -18.42 4.71
CA ARG A 95 1.00 -17.02 4.90
C ARG A 95 2.50 -16.83 5.00
N GLU A 96 2.94 -15.62 4.68
CA GLU A 96 4.33 -15.20 4.86
C GLU A 96 4.40 -14.09 5.91
N PHE A 97 5.20 -14.31 6.95
CA PHE A 97 5.51 -13.33 7.98
C PHE A 97 6.92 -12.80 7.76
N PHE A 98 7.15 -11.52 8.06
CA PHE A 98 8.51 -10.98 8.12
C PHE A 98 8.98 -10.92 9.56
N VAL A 99 10.15 -11.50 9.84
CA VAL A 99 10.73 -11.52 11.18
C VAL A 99 12.07 -10.80 11.18
N LEU A 100 12.16 -9.73 11.95
CA LEU A 100 13.40 -9.00 12.20
C LEU A 100 14.15 -9.67 13.36
N CYS A 101 15.39 -10.07 13.11
CA CYS A 101 16.27 -10.62 14.14
C CYS A 101 17.40 -9.65 14.42
N ARG A 102 17.33 -8.93 15.54
CA ARG A 102 18.38 -7.95 15.90
C ARG A 102 19.64 -8.66 16.43
N PRO A 103 20.84 -8.21 16.03
CA PRO A 103 22.08 -8.75 16.56
C PRO A 103 22.26 -8.32 18.02
N GLY A 104 22.43 -9.30 18.91
CA GLY A 104 22.71 -9.06 20.33
C GLY A 104 22.17 -10.20 21.20
N ALA A 105 22.92 -10.60 22.22
CA ALA A 105 22.45 -11.62 23.16
C ALA A 105 21.20 -11.11 23.89
N GLY A 106 20.07 -11.81 23.71
CA GLY A 106 18.81 -11.51 24.40
C GLY A 106 17.88 -10.51 23.70
N ALA A 107 18.13 -10.13 22.44
CA ALA A 107 17.13 -9.41 21.66
C ALA A 107 16.09 -10.40 21.11
N ASP A 108 14.82 -10.23 21.49
CA ASP A 108 13.73 -11.05 20.98
C ASP A 108 13.47 -10.73 19.49
N PRO A 109 13.21 -11.75 18.65
CA PRO A 109 12.72 -11.54 17.28
C PRO A 109 11.43 -10.73 17.27
N GLU A 110 11.27 -9.89 16.26
CA GLU A 110 10.07 -9.08 16.06
C GLU A 110 9.37 -9.50 14.77
N ILE A 111 8.13 -9.97 14.89
CA ILE A 111 7.24 -10.14 13.73
C ILE A 111 6.80 -8.75 13.30
N LEU A 112 7.11 -8.40 12.06
CA LEU A 112 6.81 -7.10 11.50
C LEU A 112 5.36 -7.04 11.04
N THR A 113 4.66 -5.99 11.46
CA THR A 113 3.29 -5.70 11.05
C THR A 113 3.16 -4.30 10.44
N HIS A 114 2.08 -4.08 9.72
CA HIS A 114 1.68 -2.80 9.15
C HIS A 114 0.17 -2.61 9.31
N GLU A 115 -0.29 -1.38 9.50
CA GLU A 115 -1.72 -1.08 9.54
C GLU A 115 -2.22 -0.83 8.11
N CYS A 116 -3.24 -1.57 7.67
CA CYS A 116 -3.87 -1.32 6.37
C CYS A 116 -4.60 0.03 6.37
N GLY A 117 -4.23 0.94 5.47
CA GLY A 117 -4.78 2.29 5.38
C GLY A 117 -6.26 2.40 4.99
N ILE A 118 -6.92 1.28 4.64
CA ILE A 118 -8.36 1.22 4.36
C ILE A 118 -9.11 0.51 5.48
N THR A 119 -8.68 -0.70 5.85
CA THR A 119 -9.40 -1.54 6.83
C THR A 119 -8.98 -1.27 8.27
N ALA A 120 -7.87 -0.55 8.48
CA ALA A 120 -7.22 -0.32 9.78
C ALA A 120 -6.84 -1.61 10.53
N MET A 121 -6.76 -2.74 9.83
CA MET A 121 -6.32 -4.02 10.39
C MET A 121 -4.80 -4.15 10.35
N ASP A 122 -4.23 -4.84 11.33
CA ASP A 122 -2.82 -5.22 11.35
C ASP A 122 -2.59 -6.34 10.32
N VAL A 123 -1.72 -6.10 9.35
CA VAL A 123 -1.36 -7.04 8.27
C VAL A 123 0.15 -7.26 8.24
N CYS A 124 0.57 -8.41 7.71
CA CYS A 124 1.98 -8.61 7.39
C CYS A 124 2.37 -7.73 6.20
N PRO A 125 3.59 -7.17 6.15
CA PRO A 125 4.03 -6.39 5.00
C PRO A 125 3.95 -7.14 3.66
N SER A 126 4.11 -8.47 3.68
CA SER A 126 3.92 -9.37 2.52
C SER A 126 2.51 -9.29 1.91
N GLU A 127 1.50 -8.90 2.69
CA GLU A 127 0.09 -8.80 2.28
C GLU A 127 -0.27 -7.44 1.67
N LEU A 128 0.67 -6.48 1.71
CA LEU A 128 0.48 -5.17 1.10
C LEU A 128 0.56 -5.28 -0.42
N VAL A 129 -0.34 -4.57 -1.10
CA VAL A 129 -0.38 -4.55 -2.56
C VAL A 129 0.78 -3.70 -3.07
N GLU A 130 1.53 -4.26 -4.02
CA GLU A 130 2.54 -3.54 -4.77
C GLU A 130 1.92 -2.89 -6.00
N TYR A 131 2.37 -1.69 -6.34
CA TYR A 131 1.83 -0.89 -7.44
C TYR A 131 2.93 -0.27 -8.29
N GLN A 132 2.55 0.07 -9.51
CA GLN A 132 3.37 0.79 -10.45
C GLN A 132 2.55 1.88 -11.14
N PHE A 133 3.17 3.03 -11.37
CA PHE A 133 2.58 4.11 -12.14
C PHE A 133 2.92 4.00 -13.63
N GLU A 134 2.29 4.81 -14.48
CA GLU A 134 2.64 4.86 -15.90
C GLU A 134 4.09 5.34 -16.11
N LYS A 135 4.65 5.02 -17.28
CA LYS A 135 5.99 5.45 -17.68
C LYS A 135 6.17 6.97 -17.50
N PRO A 136 7.37 7.39 -17.06
CA PRO A 136 8.64 6.65 -17.07
C PRO A 136 8.95 5.84 -15.80
N CYS A 137 8.03 5.77 -14.82
CA CYS A 137 8.30 5.07 -13.58
C CYS A 137 8.07 3.57 -13.74
N ASP A 138 9.12 2.85 -14.15
CA ASP A 138 9.11 1.39 -14.25
C ASP A 138 9.37 0.68 -12.91
N GLU A 139 9.20 1.41 -11.80
CA GLU A 139 9.51 0.92 -10.45
C GLU A 139 8.26 0.52 -9.68
N TRP A 140 8.31 -0.68 -9.10
CA TRP A 140 7.33 -1.12 -8.11
C TRP A 140 7.49 -0.34 -6.81
N ASN A 141 6.36 -0.05 -6.18
CA ASN A 141 6.23 0.55 -4.86
C ASN A 141 5.26 -0.28 -4.03
N VAL A 142 5.27 -0.11 -2.71
CA VAL A 142 4.35 -0.80 -1.80
C VAL A 142 3.29 0.18 -1.35
N SER A 143 2.02 -0.18 -1.54
CA SER A 143 0.90 0.60 -1.02
C SER A 143 0.81 0.45 0.51
N VAL A 144 0.09 1.36 1.15
CA VAL A 144 -0.26 1.20 2.58
C VAL A 144 -1.49 0.30 2.76
N SER A 145 -1.91 -0.49 1.76
CA SER A 145 -3.16 -1.26 1.81
C SER A 145 -2.98 -2.72 1.48
N SER A 146 -3.70 -3.57 2.22
CA SER A 146 -3.81 -4.99 1.93
C SER A 146 -4.69 -5.26 0.72
N LYS A 147 -4.68 -6.51 0.24
CA LYS A 147 -5.57 -6.95 -0.84
C LYS A 147 -7.03 -6.64 -0.56
N ASP A 148 -7.53 -6.98 0.62
CA ASP A 148 -8.93 -6.78 0.99
C ASP A 148 -9.31 -5.30 0.99
N GLY A 149 -8.39 -4.44 1.47
CA GLY A 149 -8.56 -2.99 1.37
C GLY A 149 -8.67 -2.52 -0.09
N ILE A 150 -7.78 -3.00 -0.96
CA ILE A 150 -7.82 -2.66 -2.39
C ILE A 150 -9.09 -3.18 -3.06
N ASP A 151 -9.53 -4.41 -2.77
CA ASP A 151 -10.77 -4.96 -3.30
C ASP A 151 -11.99 -4.13 -2.87
N MET A 152 -12.07 -3.73 -1.60
CA MET A 152 -13.11 -2.82 -1.10
C MET A 152 -13.10 -1.47 -1.82
N TYR A 153 -11.91 -0.92 -2.07
CA TYR A 153 -11.75 0.31 -2.84
C TYR A 153 -12.29 0.13 -4.27
N LEU A 154 -11.82 -0.90 -4.99
CA LEU A 154 -12.18 -1.16 -6.38
C LEU A 154 -13.71 -1.27 -6.54
N GLN A 155 -14.36 -2.06 -5.68
CA GLN A 155 -15.80 -2.30 -5.76
C GLN A 155 -16.66 -1.06 -5.47
N SER A 156 -16.14 -0.08 -4.72
CA SER A 156 -16.94 1.08 -4.29
C SER A 156 -16.66 2.35 -5.08
N LYS A 157 -15.44 2.53 -5.60
CA LYS A 157 -14.97 3.84 -6.07
C LYS A 157 -15.73 4.36 -7.29
N PHE A 158 -15.94 3.52 -8.31
CA PHE A 158 -16.63 3.98 -9.53
C PHE A 158 -18.09 4.32 -9.25
N GLY A 159 -18.79 3.46 -8.50
CA GLY A 159 -20.18 3.71 -8.10
C GLY A 159 -20.32 4.99 -7.27
N ALA A 160 -19.39 5.24 -6.35
CA ALA A 160 -19.36 6.47 -5.57
C ALA A 160 -19.12 7.72 -6.44
N TRP A 161 -18.13 7.66 -7.35
CA TRP A 161 -17.86 8.74 -8.31
C TRP A 161 -19.08 9.02 -9.18
N HIS A 162 -19.69 7.98 -9.77
CA HIS A 162 -20.86 8.14 -10.63
C HIS A 162 -22.03 8.75 -9.86
N LYS A 163 -22.30 8.28 -8.64
CA LYS A 163 -23.36 8.82 -7.78
C LYS A 163 -23.13 10.30 -7.43
N GLN A 164 -21.89 10.67 -7.08
CA GLN A 164 -21.51 12.05 -6.74
C GLN A 164 -21.63 12.99 -7.95
N LEU A 165 -21.28 12.50 -9.14
CA LEU A 165 -21.38 13.28 -10.36
C LEU A 165 -22.84 13.61 -10.71
N HIS A 166 -23.76 12.65 -10.53
CA HIS A 166 -25.20 12.86 -10.73
C HIS A 166 -25.83 13.69 -9.61
N ASN A 167 -25.36 13.52 -8.37
CA ASN A 167 -25.92 14.17 -7.19
C ASN A 167 -24.84 14.97 -6.45
N PRO A 168 -24.29 16.04 -7.06
CA PRO A 168 -23.25 16.84 -6.43
C PRO A 168 -23.84 17.63 -5.25
N THR A 169 -23.05 17.82 -4.19
CA THR A 169 -23.49 18.60 -3.02
C THR A 169 -23.50 20.10 -3.29
N CYS A 170 -22.68 20.55 -4.25
CA CYS A 170 -22.62 21.95 -4.68
C CYS A 170 -22.06 22.08 -6.10
N GLU A 171 -22.19 23.28 -6.70
CA GLU A 171 -21.68 23.56 -8.05
C GLU A 171 -20.15 23.45 -8.15
N ALA A 172 -19.42 23.85 -7.11
CA ALA A 172 -17.96 23.77 -7.10
C ALA A 172 -17.46 22.32 -7.14
N GLU A 173 -18.14 21.40 -6.45
CA GLU A 173 -17.85 19.96 -6.52
C GLU A 173 -18.15 19.42 -7.92
N PHE A 174 -19.34 19.72 -8.46
CA PHE A 174 -19.72 19.29 -9.80
C PHE A 174 -18.73 19.75 -10.86
N ARG A 175 -18.35 21.04 -10.83
CA ARG A 175 -17.33 21.62 -11.72
C ARG A 175 -16.03 20.84 -11.66
N ARG A 176 -15.50 20.59 -10.46
CA ARG A 176 -14.25 19.83 -10.27
C ARG A 176 -14.37 18.41 -10.82
N MET A 177 -15.50 17.74 -10.62
CA MET A 177 -15.70 16.40 -11.15
C MET A 177 -15.74 16.38 -12.69
N LEU A 178 -16.43 17.33 -13.31
CA LEU A 178 -16.45 17.48 -14.77
C LEU A 178 -15.05 17.78 -15.33
N GLN A 179 -14.30 18.66 -14.67
CA GLN A 179 -12.94 19.02 -15.08
C GLN A 179 -11.94 17.86 -14.90
N ASN A 180 -12.12 17.03 -13.87
CA ASN A 180 -11.31 15.83 -13.69
C ASN A 180 -11.61 14.75 -14.74
N GLY A 181 -12.83 14.73 -15.26
CA GLY A 181 -13.26 13.77 -16.28
C GLY A 181 -13.67 12.41 -15.73
N LEU A 182 -13.73 11.43 -16.63
CA LEU A 182 -14.10 10.05 -16.34
C LEU A 182 -12.99 9.36 -15.54
N VAL A 183 -13.37 8.71 -14.45
CA VAL A 183 -12.45 7.88 -13.65
C VAL A 183 -12.68 6.42 -13.98
N THR A 184 -11.72 5.78 -14.66
CA THR A 184 -11.81 4.34 -15.01
C THR A 184 -10.80 3.47 -14.28
N THR A 185 -9.74 4.06 -13.73
CA THR A 185 -8.63 3.37 -13.09
C THR A 185 -8.44 3.89 -11.68
N MET A 186 -7.99 3.02 -10.79
CA MET A 186 -7.71 3.38 -9.41
C MET A 186 -6.65 4.48 -9.31
N TYR A 187 -6.93 5.48 -8.46
CA TYR A 187 -5.96 6.49 -8.04
C TYR A 187 -6.29 6.95 -6.63
N ASP A 188 -5.29 7.05 -5.77
CA ASP A 188 -5.46 7.63 -4.44
C ASP A 188 -4.08 8.01 -3.88
N ARG A 189 -3.86 9.30 -3.64
CA ARG A 189 -2.54 9.78 -3.17
C ARG A 189 -2.16 9.27 -1.78
N MET A 190 -3.14 8.91 -0.96
CA MET A 190 -2.89 8.42 0.40
C MET A 190 -2.48 6.95 0.36
N LEU A 191 -3.05 6.19 -0.58
CA LEU A 191 -2.76 4.76 -0.75
C LEU A 191 -1.51 4.52 -1.60
N PHE A 192 -1.34 5.33 -2.65
CA PHE A 192 -0.28 5.25 -3.64
C PHE A 192 0.53 6.54 -3.62
N LYS A 193 1.59 6.56 -2.80
CA LYS A 193 2.48 7.71 -2.69
C LYS A 193 3.17 7.98 -4.03
N THR A 194 3.14 9.23 -4.47
CA THR A 194 3.87 9.68 -5.67
C THR A 194 5.38 9.65 -5.40
N PRO A 195 6.18 8.88 -6.19
CA PRO A 195 7.63 8.92 -6.10
C PRO A 195 8.17 10.33 -6.36
N ASP A 196 9.31 10.66 -5.75
CA ASP A 196 9.93 11.99 -5.89
C ASP A 196 10.15 12.39 -7.36
N ALA A 197 10.56 11.43 -8.20
CA ALA A 197 10.77 11.63 -9.63
C ALA A 197 9.51 12.05 -10.42
N LEU A 198 8.32 11.87 -9.84
CA LEU A 198 7.04 12.21 -10.47
C LEU A 198 6.34 13.40 -9.80
N LYS A 199 6.86 13.93 -8.69
CA LYS A 199 6.22 15.04 -7.97
C LYS A 199 6.01 16.26 -8.86
N GLU A 200 7.02 16.68 -9.61
CA GLU A 200 6.92 17.85 -10.50
C GLU A 200 5.82 17.71 -11.57
N LYS A 201 5.49 16.48 -11.99
CA LYS A 201 4.45 16.22 -13.00
C LYS A 201 3.04 16.22 -12.39
N TYR A 202 2.90 15.78 -11.14
CA TYR A 202 1.60 15.55 -10.50
C TYR A 202 1.31 16.49 -9.33
N GLU A 203 2.21 17.44 -9.04
CA GLU A 203 2.03 18.48 -8.04
C GLU A 203 2.17 19.85 -8.69
N VAL A 204 1.11 20.66 -8.59
CA VAL A 204 1.06 22.03 -9.14
C VAL A 204 0.83 22.99 -7.98
N VAL A 205 1.71 23.96 -7.80
CA VAL A 205 1.49 25.01 -6.80
C VAL A 205 0.59 26.09 -7.40
N ASP A 206 -0.57 26.33 -6.78
CA ASP A 206 -1.45 27.42 -7.16
C ASP A 206 -0.82 28.76 -6.76
N GLU A 207 -0.41 29.56 -7.75
CA GLU A 207 0.26 30.86 -7.54
C GLU A 207 -0.57 31.85 -6.72
N ARG A 208 -1.91 31.73 -6.73
CA ARG A 208 -2.80 32.69 -6.04
C ARG A 208 -2.82 32.49 -4.54
N ASN A 209 -2.69 31.25 -4.07
CA ASN A 209 -2.85 30.89 -2.65
C ASN A 209 -1.65 30.10 -2.08
N GLY A 210 -0.67 29.74 -2.91
CA GLY A 210 0.51 28.97 -2.54
C GLY A 210 0.24 27.50 -2.19
N LYS A 211 -0.96 26.96 -2.46
CA LYS A 211 -1.32 25.57 -2.11
C LYS A 211 -0.89 24.62 -3.22
N THR A 212 -0.33 23.49 -2.82
CA THR A 212 -0.04 22.38 -3.72
C THR A 212 -1.33 21.63 -4.08
N LEU A 213 -1.70 21.68 -5.36
CA LEU A 213 -2.70 20.85 -5.98
C LEU A 213 -2.04 19.54 -6.41
N HIS A 214 -2.66 18.42 -6.05
CA HIS A 214 -2.20 17.10 -6.47
C HIS A 214 -3.10 16.60 -7.58
N LEU A 215 -2.53 16.40 -8.76
CA LEU A 215 -3.23 15.87 -9.91
C LEU A 215 -3.47 14.37 -9.73
N PRO A 216 -4.63 13.84 -10.14
CA PRO A 216 -4.86 12.41 -10.17
C PRO A 216 -3.77 11.68 -10.96
N HIS A 217 -3.24 10.61 -10.36
CA HIS A 217 -2.21 9.78 -10.96
C HIS A 217 -2.69 8.33 -10.99
N PRO A 218 -3.21 7.86 -12.14
CA PRO A 218 -3.73 6.50 -12.26
C PRO A 218 -2.65 5.45 -12.04
N VAL A 219 -2.99 4.39 -11.30
CA VAL A 219 -2.11 3.23 -11.13
C VAL A 219 -2.15 2.40 -12.42
N ALA A 220 -0.98 2.13 -13.00
CA ALA A 220 -0.86 1.37 -14.24
C ALA A 220 -0.89 -0.14 -14.03
N ALA A 221 -0.33 -0.62 -12.92
CA ALA A 221 -0.30 -2.04 -12.59
C ALA A 221 -0.32 -2.26 -11.08
N LEU A 222 -0.92 -3.37 -10.66
CA LEU A 222 -0.96 -3.84 -9.28
C LEU A 222 -0.58 -5.31 -9.24
N ARG A 223 0.04 -5.72 -8.13
CA ARG A 223 0.30 -7.14 -7.85
C ARG A 223 0.36 -7.38 -6.35
N ILE A 224 0.18 -8.63 -5.96
CA ILE A 224 0.35 -9.08 -4.58
C ILE A 224 1.21 -10.35 -4.54
N TRP A 225 2.01 -10.52 -3.49
CA TRP A 225 2.79 -11.72 -3.28
C TRP A 225 1.89 -12.88 -2.83
N ASP A 226 1.94 -13.99 -3.55
CA ASP A 226 1.32 -15.25 -3.17
C ASP A 226 2.38 -16.14 -2.48
N PRO A 227 2.27 -16.34 -1.16
CA PRO A 227 3.25 -17.12 -0.41
C PRO A 227 3.19 -18.63 -0.70
N ALA A 228 2.04 -19.15 -1.17
CA ALA A 228 1.90 -20.55 -1.54
C ALA A 228 2.60 -20.86 -2.87
N ALA A 229 2.39 -19.99 -3.86
CA ALA A 229 3.01 -20.12 -5.18
C ALA A 229 4.44 -19.58 -5.23
N LYS A 230 4.84 -18.76 -4.25
CA LYS A 230 6.08 -17.96 -4.26
C LYS A 230 6.21 -17.10 -5.52
N THR A 231 5.10 -16.49 -5.94
CA THR A 231 5.02 -15.65 -7.13
C THR A 231 4.11 -14.45 -6.90
N TYR A 232 4.22 -13.43 -7.76
CA TYR A 232 3.28 -12.32 -7.74
C TYR A 232 2.04 -12.60 -8.59
N THR A 233 0.87 -12.34 -8.02
CA THR A 233 -0.41 -12.40 -8.73
C THR A 233 -0.84 -10.99 -9.15
N PRO A 234 -1.10 -10.74 -10.45
CA PRO A 234 -1.53 -9.42 -10.91
C PRO A 234 -2.95 -9.10 -10.43
N ILE A 235 -3.21 -7.83 -10.17
CA ILE A 235 -4.54 -7.28 -9.85
C ILE A 235 -4.87 -6.25 -10.94
N ASP A 236 -6.09 -6.29 -11.48
CA ASP A 236 -6.55 -5.30 -12.45
C ASP A 236 -6.81 -3.96 -11.74
N PRO A 237 -6.12 -2.87 -12.10
CA PRO A 237 -6.35 -1.56 -11.50
C PRO A 237 -7.62 -0.87 -12.01
N ARG A 238 -8.29 -1.42 -13.03
CA ARG A 238 -9.54 -0.87 -13.57
C ARG A 238 -10.67 -1.00 -12.56
N LEU A 239 -11.46 0.05 -12.42
CA LEU A 239 -12.58 0.06 -11.49
C LEU A 239 -13.76 -0.76 -12.06
N PRO A 240 -14.28 -1.76 -11.34
CA PRO A 240 -15.52 -2.43 -11.69
C PRO A 240 -16.67 -1.45 -11.94
N GLY A 241 -17.38 -1.65 -13.04
CA GLY A 241 -18.50 -0.80 -13.47
C GLY A 241 -18.10 0.39 -14.36
N ALA A 242 -16.80 0.72 -14.46
CA ALA A 242 -16.31 1.65 -15.48
C ALA A 242 -16.62 1.10 -16.89
N PRO A 243 -16.81 1.97 -17.90
CA PRO A 243 -16.93 1.52 -19.30
C PRO A 243 -15.72 0.64 -19.68
N PRO A 244 -15.78 -0.22 -20.70
CA PRO A 244 -14.61 -0.97 -21.16
C PRO A 244 -13.49 -0.06 -21.71
N ALA A 245 -12.25 -0.55 -21.73
CA ALA A 245 -11.15 0.14 -22.38
C ALA A 245 -11.47 0.34 -23.88
N GLY A 246 -11.33 1.58 -24.38
CA GLY A 246 -11.70 1.95 -25.75
C GLY A 246 -13.12 2.50 -25.93
N GLU A 247 -14.00 2.36 -24.93
CA GLU A 247 -15.35 2.96 -24.95
C GLU A 247 -15.47 4.20 -24.04
N GLU A 248 -14.37 4.60 -23.40
CA GLU A 248 -14.31 5.65 -22.39
C GLU A 248 -14.73 7.03 -22.93
N GLU A 249 -14.22 7.42 -24.10
CA GLU A 249 -14.54 8.71 -24.73
C GLU A 249 -16.01 8.79 -25.13
N LYS A 250 -16.55 7.70 -25.68
CA LYS A 250 -17.97 7.60 -26.05
C LYS A 250 -18.85 7.72 -24.81
N TYR A 251 -18.57 6.92 -23.77
CA TYR A 251 -19.31 6.97 -22.51
C TYR A 251 -19.29 8.36 -21.88
N TRP A 252 -18.11 9.00 -21.85
CA TRP A 252 -17.97 10.35 -21.30
C TRP A 252 -18.74 11.39 -22.11
N THR A 253 -18.70 11.29 -23.44
CA THR A 253 -19.43 12.20 -24.34
C THR A 253 -20.94 12.07 -24.14
N GLU A 254 -21.46 10.84 -24.11
CA GLU A 254 -22.88 10.55 -23.86
C GLU A 254 -23.33 11.09 -22.49
N LEU A 255 -22.47 10.96 -21.47
CA LEU A 255 -22.74 11.48 -20.13
C LEU A 255 -22.79 13.02 -20.11
N LEU A 256 -21.84 13.69 -20.77
CA LEU A 256 -21.85 15.15 -20.91
C LEU A 256 -23.07 15.65 -21.67
N ASP A 257 -23.47 14.96 -22.75
CA ASP A 257 -24.66 15.31 -23.53
C ASP A 257 -25.94 15.16 -22.71
N ALA A 258 -26.02 14.13 -21.86
CA ALA A 258 -27.11 13.99 -20.90
C ALA A 258 -27.18 15.18 -19.95
N PHE A 259 -26.05 15.62 -19.39
CA PHE A 259 -26.00 16.80 -18.52
C PHE A 259 -26.32 18.11 -19.25
N ARG A 260 -25.86 18.28 -20.49
CA ARG A 260 -26.21 19.46 -21.32
C ARG A 260 -27.71 19.53 -21.57
N LYS A 261 -28.35 18.38 -21.83
CA LYS A 261 -29.79 18.28 -22.03
C LYS A 261 -30.57 18.57 -20.74
N GLU A 262 -30.09 18.11 -19.60
CA GLU A 262 -30.75 18.29 -18.30
C GLU A 262 -30.58 19.72 -17.73
N ARG A 263 -29.37 20.27 -17.80
CA ARG A 263 -28.98 21.50 -17.08
C ARG A 263 -28.70 22.70 -18.00
N GLY A 264 -28.73 22.50 -19.31
CA GLY A 264 -28.43 23.51 -20.32
C GLY A 264 -26.99 23.44 -20.82
N GLU A 265 -26.82 23.58 -22.13
CA GLU A 265 -25.52 23.48 -22.81
C GLU A 265 -24.55 24.58 -22.35
N GLU A 266 -25.00 25.83 -22.30
CA GLU A 266 -24.18 26.96 -21.86
C GLU A 266 -23.68 26.78 -20.42
N TYR A 267 -24.54 26.26 -19.54
CA TYR A 267 -24.19 26.00 -18.15
C TYR A 267 -23.07 24.95 -18.04
N ILE A 268 -23.21 23.81 -18.69
CA ILE A 268 -22.19 22.75 -18.67
C ILE A 268 -20.89 23.23 -19.31
N ASN A 269 -20.96 23.94 -20.43
CA ASN A 269 -19.76 24.46 -21.11
C ASN A 269 -19.03 25.50 -20.24
N SER A 270 -19.76 26.31 -19.45
CA SER A 270 -19.17 27.27 -18.52
C SER A 270 -18.36 26.62 -17.38
N MET A 271 -18.58 25.33 -17.09
CA MET A 271 -17.82 24.59 -16.08
C MET A 271 -16.39 24.29 -16.50
N PHE A 272 -16.08 24.33 -17.80
CA PHE A 272 -14.74 24.06 -18.34
C PHE A 272 -13.89 25.32 -18.52
N THR A 273 -14.51 26.50 -18.53
CA THR A 273 -13.83 27.79 -18.72
C THR A 273 -13.58 28.45 -17.37
N SER A 274 -12.36 28.33 -16.84
CA SER A 274 -11.91 29.01 -15.61
C SER A 274 -10.56 29.67 -15.80
#